data_AF-A0A354PJI8-F1
#
_entry.id   AF-A0A354PJI8-F1
#
_cell.length_a   1.000
_cell.length_b   1.000
_cell.length_c   1.000
_cell.angle_alpha   90.00
_cell.angle_beta   90.00
_cell.angle_gamma   90.00
#
_symmetry.space_group_name_H-M   'P 1'
#
loop_
_entity.id
_entity.type
_entity.pdbx_description
1 polymer ?
#
loop_
_entity_poly.entity_id
_entity_poly.type
_entity_poly.pdbx_seq_one_letter_code
_entity_poly.pdbx_strand_id
1 'polypeptide(L)'
;MVLTGPGGSLESARKMVQAGAAIIQVGGAGVFIDNSGLAHGAESWMYMTEEGSSDAVSFAFVGIVRGQSEVWTTGMHVPGFPEIIMKRADADAVDRVIIEMIRYVCADDREVGDGHIVADENGPRFQIRHEFPESPNSPDAMHNPWGRMRMISFKDIAERN
;
A
#
# COMPACT_ATOMS: atom_id res chain seq x y z
N MET A 1 -8.89 -23.15 1.78
CA MET A 1 -8.85 -22.75 3.20
C MET A 1 -8.87 -21.24 3.26
N VAL A 2 -9.63 -20.64 4.16
CA VAL A 2 -9.72 -19.19 4.34
C VAL A 2 -9.06 -18.84 5.67
N LEU A 3 -8.20 -17.83 5.66
CA LEU A 3 -7.62 -17.24 6.86
C LEU A 3 -8.20 -15.85 7.06
N THR A 4 -8.66 -15.57 8.27
CA THR A 4 -9.08 -14.23 8.69
C THR A 4 -8.39 -13.88 9.99
N GLY A 5 -8.05 -12.61 10.14
CA GLY A 5 -7.38 -12.08 11.32
C GLY A 5 -7.48 -10.56 11.35
N PRO A 6 -7.02 -9.92 12.43
CA PRO A 6 -6.95 -8.46 12.48
C PRO A 6 -6.02 -7.93 11.38
N GLY A 7 -6.42 -6.82 10.77
CA GLY A 7 -5.56 -5.97 9.94
C GLY A 7 -5.31 -4.63 10.63
N GLY A 8 -4.86 -3.64 9.87
CA GLY A 8 -4.73 -2.26 10.36
C GLY A 8 -3.45 -1.94 11.11
N SER A 9 -2.47 -2.85 11.08
CA SER A 9 -1.12 -2.57 11.57
C SER A 9 -0.11 -3.47 10.88
N LEU A 10 1.13 -2.99 10.73
CA LEU A 10 2.24 -3.79 10.22
C LEU A 10 2.46 -5.07 11.04
N GLU A 11 2.27 -5.00 12.37
CA GLU A 11 2.39 -6.16 13.25
C GLU A 11 1.33 -7.22 12.91
N SER A 12 0.06 -6.82 12.78
CA SER A 12 -1.04 -7.73 12.45
C SER A 12 -0.87 -8.31 11.04
N ALA A 13 -0.49 -7.48 10.08
CA ALA A 13 -0.19 -7.91 8.72
C ALA A 13 0.95 -8.95 8.69
N ARG A 14 2.03 -8.73 9.47
CA ARG A 14 3.13 -9.70 9.58
C ARG A 14 2.68 -11.03 10.16
N LYS A 15 1.79 -11.03 11.17
CA LYS A 15 1.21 -12.28 11.71
C LYS A 15 0.40 -13.03 10.66
N MET A 16 -0.31 -12.31 9.78
CA MET A 16 -1.02 -12.93 8.66
C MET A 16 -0.08 -13.54 7.63
N VAL A 17 1.06 -12.89 7.34
CA VAL A 17 2.13 -13.48 6.49
C VAL A 17 2.62 -14.80 7.09
N GLN A 18 2.93 -14.81 8.39
CA GLN A 18 3.38 -16.00 9.11
C GLN A 18 2.32 -17.12 9.12
N ALA A 19 1.05 -16.78 9.30
CA ALA A 19 -0.04 -17.76 9.26
C ALA A 19 -0.17 -18.40 7.87
N GLY A 20 -0.05 -17.61 6.79
CA GLY A 20 -0.01 -18.12 5.42
C GLY A 20 1.18 -19.05 5.17
N ALA A 21 2.35 -18.75 5.74
CA ALA A 21 3.54 -19.59 5.62
C ALA A 21 3.35 -20.95 6.29
N ALA A 22 2.77 -21.00 7.49
CA ALA A 22 2.46 -22.26 8.17
C ALA A 22 1.57 -23.18 7.33
N ILE A 23 0.66 -22.59 6.55
CA ILE A 23 -0.21 -23.34 5.63
C ILE A 23 0.56 -23.85 4.41
N ILE A 24 1.42 -23.02 3.83
CA ILE A 24 2.28 -23.41 2.71
C ILE A 24 3.20 -24.57 3.12
N GLN A 25 3.77 -24.51 4.32
CA GLN A 25 4.65 -25.56 4.86
C GLN A 25 3.97 -26.93 4.99
N VAL A 26 2.63 -26.98 5.13
CA VAL A 26 1.87 -28.24 5.17
C VAL A 26 1.22 -28.60 3.82
N GLY A 27 1.63 -27.96 2.72
CA GLY A 27 1.24 -28.31 1.35
C GLY A 27 0.40 -27.27 0.62
N GLY A 28 0.25 -26.05 1.15
CA GLY A 28 -0.39 -24.95 0.42
C GLY A 28 0.44 -24.47 -0.78
N ALA A 29 -0.21 -24.23 -1.92
CA ALA A 29 0.47 -23.82 -3.16
C ALA A 29 0.78 -22.30 -3.24
N GLY A 30 0.15 -21.49 -2.40
CA GLY A 30 0.25 -20.04 -2.43
C GLY A 30 -0.88 -19.37 -1.64
N VAL A 31 -0.96 -18.05 -1.73
CA VAL A 31 -1.93 -17.22 -1.01
C VAL A 31 -2.58 -16.23 -1.98
N PHE A 32 -3.91 -16.11 -1.89
CA PHE A 32 -4.69 -15.06 -2.54
C PHE A 32 -5.17 -14.07 -1.49
N ILE A 33 -5.04 -12.78 -1.78
CA ILE A 33 -5.35 -11.68 -0.87
C ILE A 33 -6.64 -11.00 -1.33
N ASP A 34 -7.71 -11.24 -0.59
CA ASP A 34 -9.04 -10.70 -0.90
C ASP A 34 -9.09 -9.15 -0.78
N ASN A 35 -8.25 -8.58 0.10
CA ASN A 35 -8.20 -7.14 0.34
C ASN A 35 -7.62 -6.31 -0.83
N SER A 36 -6.89 -6.95 -1.75
CA SER A 36 -6.19 -6.26 -2.85
C SER A 36 -6.22 -6.99 -4.19
N GLY A 37 -6.73 -8.22 -4.23
CA GLY A 37 -6.76 -9.08 -5.42
C GLY A 37 -5.40 -9.68 -5.80
N LEU A 38 -4.38 -9.56 -4.94
CA LEU A 38 -3.05 -10.12 -5.20
C LEU A 38 -3.03 -11.65 -5.02
N ALA A 39 -2.17 -12.31 -5.79
CA ALA A 39 -1.88 -13.73 -5.65
C ALA A 39 -0.36 -13.95 -5.62
N HIS A 40 0.11 -14.71 -4.63
CA HIS A 40 1.51 -15.06 -4.45
C HIS A 40 1.68 -16.58 -4.44
N GLY A 41 2.67 -17.07 -5.18
CA GLY A 41 3.07 -18.47 -5.10
C GLY A 41 3.77 -18.80 -3.77
N ALA A 42 3.84 -20.08 -3.43
CA ALA A 42 4.47 -20.56 -2.20
C ALA A 42 5.90 -20.00 -1.99
N GLU A 43 6.74 -20.02 -3.02
CA GLU A 43 8.13 -19.54 -2.94
C GLU A 43 8.20 -18.04 -2.59
N SER A 44 7.46 -17.20 -3.32
CA SER A 44 7.41 -15.76 -3.07
C SER A 44 6.87 -15.44 -1.68
N TRP A 45 5.86 -16.18 -1.22
CA TRP A 45 5.30 -15.99 0.12
C TRP A 45 6.28 -16.36 1.23
N MET A 46 7.00 -17.48 1.07
CA MET A 46 8.03 -17.90 2.01
C MET A 46 9.17 -16.89 2.08
N TYR A 47 9.63 -16.38 0.94
CA TYR A 47 10.64 -15.31 0.89
C TYR A 47 10.19 -14.06 1.68
N MET A 48 8.96 -13.58 1.43
CA MET A 48 8.41 -12.42 2.16
C MET A 48 8.28 -12.69 3.66
N THR A 49 7.96 -13.93 4.04
CA THR A 49 7.84 -14.33 5.44
C THR A 49 9.18 -14.30 6.16
N GLU A 50 10.23 -14.78 5.50
CA GLU A 50 11.60 -14.81 6.04
C GLU A 50 12.21 -13.40 6.13
N GLU A 51 11.99 -12.56 5.12
CA GLU A 51 12.48 -11.19 5.10
C GLU A 51 11.77 -10.34 6.16
N GLY A 52 10.44 -10.41 6.22
CA GLY A 52 9.63 -9.88 7.33
C GLY A 52 9.67 -8.37 7.53
N SER A 53 10.32 -7.57 6.67
CA SER A 53 10.33 -6.11 6.77
C SER A 53 8.97 -5.50 6.41
N SER A 54 8.83 -4.20 6.63
CA SER A 54 7.67 -3.47 6.13
C SER A 54 7.59 -3.45 4.59
N ASP A 55 8.72 -3.53 3.88
CA ASP A 55 8.73 -3.65 2.41
C ASP A 55 8.11 -4.98 1.99
N ALA A 56 8.55 -6.11 2.57
CA ALA A 56 7.96 -7.41 2.27
C ALA A 56 6.48 -7.51 2.66
N VAL A 57 6.09 -6.94 3.81
CA VAL A 57 4.67 -6.87 4.21
C VAL A 57 3.87 -6.03 3.23
N SER A 58 4.40 -4.88 2.79
CA SER A 58 3.72 -4.05 1.80
C SER A 58 3.60 -4.77 0.47
N PHE A 59 4.63 -5.49 0.03
CA PHE A 59 4.60 -6.27 -1.20
C PHE A 59 3.61 -7.44 -1.13
N ALA A 60 3.40 -8.02 0.06
CA ALA A 60 2.44 -9.09 0.27
C ALA A 60 0.99 -8.62 0.06
N PHE A 61 0.64 -7.43 0.54
CA PHE A 61 -0.75 -7.00 0.62
C PHE A 61 -1.15 -5.86 -0.31
N VAL A 62 -0.21 -5.04 -0.78
CA VAL A 62 -0.52 -3.78 -1.47
C VAL A 62 -0.39 -3.95 -2.99
N GLY A 63 -1.54 -3.92 -3.67
CA GLY A 63 -1.61 -3.91 -5.12
C GLY A 63 -1.54 -2.50 -5.69
N ILE A 64 -1.03 -2.37 -6.93
CA ILE A 64 -1.03 -1.11 -7.69
C ILE A 64 -2.02 -1.24 -8.85
N VAL A 65 -3.04 -0.38 -8.84
CA VAL A 65 -4.04 -0.27 -9.89
C VAL A 65 -3.72 0.90 -10.81
N ARG A 66 -3.75 0.64 -12.12
CA ARG A 66 -3.41 1.60 -13.16
C ARG A 66 -4.67 1.98 -13.93
N GLY A 67 -5.25 3.13 -13.58
CA GLY A 67 -6.33 3.72 -14.37
C GLY A 67 -5.81 4.58 -15.53
N GLN A 68 -6.76 5.19 -16.23
CA GLN A 68 -6.47 6.05 -17.38
C GLN A 68 -5.77 7.36 -16.97
N SER A 69 -6.26 8.01 -15.91
CA SER A 69 -5.76 9.31 -15.43
C SER A 69 -5.00 9.23 -14.11
N GLU A 70 -5.14 8.13 -13.37
CA GLU A 70 -4.62 7.98 -12.02
C GLU A 70 -4.00 6.59 -11.82
N VAL A 71 -3.04 6.52 -10.91
CA VAL A 71 -2.50 5.28 -10.35
C VAL A 71 -2.79 5.32 -8.86
N TRP A 72 -3.28 4.22 -8.31
CA TRP A 72 -3.58 4.11 -6.89
C TRP A 72 -3.23 2.75 -6.34
N THR A 73 -3.12 2.67 -5.02
CA THR A 73 -2.94 1.40 -4.32
C THR A 73 -4.26 0.79 -3.89
N THR A 74 -4.25 -0.52 -3.62
CA THR A 74 -5.31 -1.22 -2.90
C THR A 74 -4.67 -2.17 -1.88
N GLY A 75 -5.18 -2.19 -0.65
CA GLY A 75 -4.68 -3.08 0.40
C GLY A 75 -3.78 -2.39 1.42
N MET A 76 -3.57 -1.06 1.33
CA MET A 76 -2.79 -0.29 2.32
C MET A 76 -3.43 -0.35 3.72
N HIS A 77 -4.72 -0.63 3.80
CA HIS A 77 -5.44 -0.80 5.07
C HIS A 77 -5.01 -2.05 5.84
N VAL A 78 -4.45 -3.06 5.17
CA VAL A 78 -3.97 -4.27 5.85
C VAL A 78 -2.80 -3.93 6.79
N PRO A 79 -1.75 -3.20 6.35
CA PRO A 79 -0.72 -2.67 7.24
C PRO A 79 -1.12 -1.40 8.02
N GLY A 80 -2.29 -0.80 7.77
CA GLY A 80 -2.85 0.29 8.57
C GLY A 80 -2.68 1.70 8.00
N PHE A 81 -2.57 1.83 6.68
CA PHE A 81 -2.30 3.11 6.01
C PHE A 81 -3.41 3.49 5.03
N PRO A 82 -3.58 4.78 4.71
CA PRO A 82 -4.45 5.23 3.61
C PRO A 82 -3.94 4.72 2.26
N GLU A 83 -4.83 4.59 1.28
CA GLU A 83 -4.40 4.29 -0.10
C GLU A 83 -3.63 5.48 -0.69
N ILE A 84 -2.55 5.22 -1.40
CA ILE A 84 -1.82 6.24 -2.14
C ILE A 84 -2.50 6.43 -3.49
N ILE A 85 -2.70 7.68 -3.91
CA ILE A 85 -3.21 8.02 -5.24
C ILE A 85 -2.42 9.18 -5.86
N MET A 86 -2.07 9.05 -7.14
CA MET A 86 -1.37 10.09 -7.90
C MET A 86 -1.85 10.13 -9.35
N LYS A 87 -1.58 11.22 -10.07
CA LYS A 87 -1.86 11.27 -11.50
C LYS A 87 -0.99 10.25 -12.24
N ARG A 88 -1.54 9.63 -13.28
CA ARG A 88 -0.80 8.70 -14.14
C ARG A 88 0.42 9.36 -14.80
N ALA A 89 0.34 10.66 -15.09
CA ALA A 89 1.46 11.42 -15.64
C ALA A 89 2.62 11.63 -14.65
N ASP A 90 2.35 11.55 -13.35
CA ASP A 90 3.37 11.67 -12.30
C ASP A 90 3.97 10.30 -11.91
N ALA A 91 3.27 9.21 -12.23
CA ALA A 91 3.81 7.87 -12.15
C ALA A 91 4.81 7.64 -13.32
N ASP A 92 5.99 7.14 -13.00
CA ASP A 92 6.94 6.73 -14.04
C ASP A 92 6.47 5.45 -14.76
N ALA A 93 7.12 5.12 -15.88
CA ALA A 93 6.71 4.02 -16.74
C ALA A 93 6.75 2.63 -16.07
N VAL A 94 7.46 2.48 -14.95
CA VAL A 94 7.63 1.23 -14.21
C VAL A 94 7.03 1.30 -12.81
N ASP A 95 6.21 2.32 -12.55
CA ASP A 95 5.53 2.60 -11.28
C ASP A 95 6.49 2.74 -10.09
N ARG A 96 7.76 3.04 -10.33
CA ARG A 96 8.78 3.16 -9.29
C ARG A 96 8.43 4.28 -8.30
N VAL A 97 7.86 5.39 -8.77
CA VAL A 97 7.37 6.48 -7.89
C VAL A 97 6.39 5.99 -6.83
N ILE A 98 5.35 5.27 -7.23
CA ILE A 98 4.33 4.82 -6.27
C ILE A 98 4.89 3.71 -5.37
N ILE A 99 5.79 2.86 -5.89
CA ILE A 99 6.51 1.87 -5.07
C ILE A 99 7.37 2.55 -4.01
N GLU A 100 8.11 3.61 -4.37
CA GLU A 100 8.88 4.42 -3.42
C GLU A 100 7.96 5.07 -2.37
N MET A 101 6.76 5.51 -2.76
CA MET A 101 5.80 6.09 -1.82
C MET A 101 5.19 5.04 -0.87
N ILE A 102 4.89 3.83 -1.35
CA ILE A 102 4.47 2.71 -0.50
C ILE A 102 5.55 2.44 0.55
N ARG A 103 6.81 2.33 0.11
CA ARG A 103 7.95 2.12 1.01
C ARG A 103 8.12 3.25 2.01
N TYR A 104 8.04 4.50 1.56
CA TYR A 104 8.17 5.66 2.42
C TYR A 104 7.10 5.67 3.53
N VAL A 105 5.84 5.43 3.17
CA VAL A 105 4.72 5.38 4.11
C VAL A 105 4.83 4.20 5.07
N CYS A 106 5.26 3.03 4.59
CA CYS A 106 5.34 1.82 5.40
C CYS A 106 6.63 1.71 6.24
N ALA A 107 7.65 2.53 6.00
CA ALA A 107 8.98 2.38 6.61
C ALA A 107 9.14 3.08 7.97
N ASP A 108 8.40 4.14 8.25
CA ASP A 108 8.62 5.02 9.41
C ASP A 108 7.39 5.05 10.33
N ASP A 109 7.62 5.21 11.63
CA ASP A 109 6.57 5.48 12.61
C ASP A 109 6.09 6.95 12.53
N ARG A 110 6.77 7.79 11.75
CA ARG A 110 6.39 9.17 11.51
C ARG A 110 5.16 9.25 10.62
N GLU A 111 4.12 9.86 11.18
CA GLU A 111 2.86 10.10 10.51
C GLU A 111 3.05 11.03 9.29
N VAL A 112 2.65 10.55 8.11
CA VAL A 112 2.56 11.34 6.89
C VAL A 112 1.20 12.05 6.90
N GLY A 113 1.21 13.33 7.24
CA GLY A 113 0.01 14.14 7.41
C GLY A 113 -0.42 14.95 6.18
N ASP A 114 -1.57 15.63 6.30
CA ASP A 114 -2.02 16.60 5.31
C ASP A 114 -1.02 17.76 5.21
N GLY A 115 -0.71 18.20 3.99
CA GLY A 115 0.28 19.24 3.72
C GLY A 115 1.73 18.77 3.80
N HIS A 116 2.00 17.51 4.17
CA HIS A 116 3.35 16.94 4.19
C HIS A 116 4.03 17.07 2.82
N ILE A 117 5.33 17.38 2.81
CA ILE A 117 6.10 17.56 1.58
C ILE A 117 7.05 16.38 1.42
N VAL A 118 6.91 15.67 0.31
CA VAL A 118 7.87 14.66 -0.12
C VAL A 118 8.83 15.32 -1.10
N ALA A 119 10.12 15.28 -0.79
CA ALA A 119 11.19 15.84 -1.61
C ALA A 119 12.19 14.75 -2.02
N ASP A 120 12.84 14.94 -3.17
CA ASP A 120 14.00 14.16 -3.61
C ASP A 120 15.24 15.07 -3.78
N GLU A 121 16.31 14.55 -4.36
CA GLU A 121 17.55 15.31 -4.61
C GLU A 121 17.36 16.58 -5.47
N ASN A 122 16.26 16.70 -6.21
CA ASN A 122 15.92 17.85 -7.05
C ASN A 122 14.98 18.84 -6.35
N GLY A 123 14.55 18.56 -5.12
CA GLY A 123 13.69 19.42 -4.31
C GLY A 123 12.29 18.84 -4.06
N PRO A 124 11.31 19.69 -3.68
CA PRO A 124 9.95 19.26 -3.41
C PRO A 124 9.29 18.62 -4.63
N ARG A 125 8.80 17.40 -4.46
CA ARG A 125 8.19 16.62 -5.53
C ARG A 125 6.67 16.57 -5.38
N PHE A 126 6.20 16.22 -4.18
CA PHE A 126 4.77 16.09 -3.90
C PHE A 126 4.39 16.81 -2.61
N GLN A 127 3.18 17.37 -2.59
CA GLN A 127 2.46 17.70 -1.38
C GLN A 127 1.35 16.66 -1.15
N ILE A 128 1.26 16.14 0.07
CA ILE A 128 0.21 15.19 0.46
C ILE A 128 -1.07 15.94 0.76
N ARG A 129 -2.19 15.42 0.25
CA ARG A 129 -3.53 15.79 0.69
C ARG A 129 -4.31 14.57 1.13
N HIS A 130 -4.88 14.62 2.34
CA HIS A 130 -5.73 13.55 2.82
C HIS A 130 -7.18 13.65 2.34
N GLU A 131 -7.73 12.52 1.93
CA GLU A 131 -9.14 12.32 1.57
C GLU A 131 -9.72 11.25 2.49
N PHE A 132 -10.46 11.68 3.52
CA PHE A 132 -11.11 10.77 4.46
C PHE A 132 -12.22 9.96 3.77
N PRO A 133 -12.47 8.72 4.19
CA PRO A 133 -13.53 7.91 3.59
C PRO A 133 -14.91 8.50 3.91
N GLU A 134 -15.82 8.46 2.94
CA GLU A 134 -17.20 8.95 3.10
C GLU A 134 -17.98 8.10 4.13
N SER A 135 -17.66 6.82 4.23
CA SER A 135 -18.23 5.89 5.21
C SER A 135 -17.11 5.06 5.83
N PRO A 136 -16.82 5.21 7.13
CA PRO A 136 -15.73 4.47 7.79
C PRO A 136 -16.04 2.99 8.04
N ASN A 137 -17.28 2.54 7.81
CA ASN A 137 -17.76 1.20 8.19
C ASN A 137 -18.28 0.38 7.01
N SER A 138 -17.69 0.52 5.81
CA SER A 138 -18.08 -0.32 4.68
C SER A 138 -17.72 -1.80 4.96
N PRO A 139 -18.61 -2.77 4.68
CA PRO A 139 -18.33 -4.20 4.87
C PRO A 139 -17.44 -4.81 3.78
N ASP A 140 -17.05 -4.03 2.77
CA ASP A 140 -16.17 -4.47 1.67
C ASP A 140 -14.75 -4.75 2.19
N ALA A 141 -14.21 -5.94 1.90
CA ALA A 141 -12.86 -6.33 2.30
C ALA A 141 -11.77 -5.43 1.69
N MET A 142 -12.04 -4.78 0.55
CA MET A 142 -11.14 -3.82 -0.08
C MET A 142 -11.29 -2.39 0.46
N HIS A 143 -12.26 -2.15 1.35
CA HIS A 143 -12.48 -0.83 1.93
C HIS A 143 -11.32 -0.43 2.84
N ASN A 144 -10.78 0.76 2.59
CA ASN A 144 -9.77 1.37 3.42
C ASN A 144 -10.39 2.42 4.38
N PRO A 145 -10.46 2.15 5.70
CA PRO A 145 -11.05 3.07 6.68
C PRO A 145 -10.17 4.29 6.99
N TRP A 146 -8.93 4.33 6.49
CA TRP A 146 -8.04 5.51 6.57
C TRP A 146 -8.19 6.46 5.38
N GLY A 147 -8.96 6.07 4.36
CA GLY A 147 -9.18 6.90 3.17
C GLY A 147 -7.99 6.86 2.21
N ARG A 148 -7.62 8.03 1.67
CA ARG A 148 -6.58 8.16 0.62
C ARG A 148 -5.61 9.30 0.90
N MET A 149 -4.35 9.09 0.53
CA MET A 149 -3.28 10.09 0.41
C MET A 149 -3.11 10.46 -1.06
N ARG A 150 -3.59 11.64 -1.43
CA ARG A 150 -3.36 12.20 -2.76
C ARG A 150 -2.01 12.88 -2.82
N MET A 151 -1.18 12.41 -3.74
CA MET A 151 0.13 12.99 -4.08
C MET A 151 -0.12 14.09 -5.10
N ILE A 152 0.02 15.36 -4.70
CA ILE A 152 -0.13 16.51 -5.59
C ILE A 152 1.25 16.96 -6.05
N SER A 153 1.52 16.85 -7.35
CA SER A 153 2.80 17.27 -7.94
C SER A 153 3.04 18.76 -7.74
N PHE A 154 4.23 19.15 -7.29
CA PHE A 154 4.60 20.57 -7.16
C PHE A 154 4.59 21.30 -8.51
N LYS A 155 4.77 20.58 -9.62
CA LYS A 155 4.59 21.13 -10.97
C LYS A 155 3.16 21.64 -11.17
N ASP A 156 2.16 20.86 -10.78
CA ASP A 156 0.76 21.26 -10.89
C ASP A 156 0.40 22.44 -9.97
N ILE A 157 1.03 22.51 -8.79
CA ILE A 157 0.84 23.63 -7.86
C ILE A 157 1.42 24.91 -8.46
N ALA A 158 2.60 24.84 -9.08
CA ALA A 158 3.25 25.96 -9.72
C ALA A 158 2.48 26.48 -10.95
N GLU A 159 1.89 25.59 -11.75
CA GLU A 159 1.12 25.97 -12.95
C GLU A 159 -0.25 26.63 -12.63
N ARG A 160 -0.72 26.54 -11.37
CA ARG A 160 -2.00 27.11 -10.92
C ARG A 160 -1.88 28.49 -10.25
N ASN A 161 -0.66 28.95 -9.98
CA ASN A 161 -0.36 30.25 -9.38
C ASN A 161 0.19 31.23 -10.42
#